data_AF-A0A2V6PES9-F1
#
_entry.id   AF-A0A2V6PES9-F1
#
_cell.length_a   1.000
_cell.length_b   1.000
_cell.length_c   1.000
_cell.angle_alpha   90.00
_cell.angle_beta   90.00
_cell.angle_gamma   90.00
#
_symmetry.space_group_name_H-M   'P 1'
#
loop_
_entity.id
_entity.type
_entity.pdbx_description
1 polymer ?
#
loop_
_entity_poly.entity_id
_entity_poly.type
_entity_poly.pdbx_seq_one_letter_code
_entity_poly.pdbx_strand_id
1 'polypeptide(L)'
;MKAIKVFLAVAVSAFLLPGSANAVELDKLKVLYLGDQGTARAQHFAGFLKLNVGCVEAVSRVTFKPEQADEFDVVLLDWPQSDLARDDRLRRAPLGDRAAWTKPTVLLGSAGLNLAVVWKVRGGSG
;
A
#
# COMPACT_ATOMS: atom_id res chain seq x y z
N MET A 1 -49.82 44.68 -31.23
CA MET A 1 -49.19 45.17 -29.98
C MET A 1 -49.16 44.03 -28.97
N LYS A 2 -47.96 43.65 -28.48
CA LYS A 2 -47.57 43.10 -27.15
C LYS A 2 -48.37 41.87 -26.59
N ALA A 3 -47.80 40.79 -26.04
CA ALA A 3 -46.48 40.50 -25.51
C ALA A 3 -46.19 38.98 -25.41
N ILE A 4 -44.89 38.66 -25.30
CA ILE A 4 -44.19 37.39 -25.09
C ILE A 4 -44.29 36.87 -23.64
N LYS A 5 -44.13 35.55 -23.42
CA LYS A 5 -43.30 34.85 -22.38
C LYS A 5 -43.63 33.34 -22.38
N VAL A 6 -42.87 32.45 -23.06
CA VAL A 6 -41.63 31.78 -22.61
C VAL A 6 -41.66 31.36 -21.14
N PHE A 7 -41.84 30.05 -20.89
CA PHE A 7 -41.40 29.34 -19.66
C PHE A 7 -40.83 27.99 -20.12
N LEU A 8 -39.52 27.93 -20.38
CA LEU A 8 -38.44 27.57 -19.46
C LEU A 8 -38.34 26.05 -19.23
N ALA A 9 -37.82 25.37 -20.24
CA ALA A 9 -37.21 24.05 -20.08
C ALA A 9 -35.80 24.24 -19.52
N VAL A 10 -35.63 24.16 -18.20
CA VAL A 10 -34.32 23.95 -17.58
C VAL A 10 -34.53 23.10 -16.33
N ALA A 11 -34.34 21.79 -16.45
CA ALA A 11 -34.25 20.91 -15.30
C ALA A 11 -33.12 19.89 -15.51
N VAL A 12 -32.01 20.20 -14.84
CA VAL A 12 -31.01 19.27 -14.29
C VAL A 12 -30.06 18.58 -15.29
N SER A 13 -29.03 19.31 -15.73
CA SER A 13 -27.78 18.73 -16.27
C SER A 13 -26.61 18.80 -15.27
N ALA A 14 -26.87 18.77 -13.96
CA ALA A 14 -25.85 19.05 -12.94
C ALA A 14 -25.16 17.81 -12.31
N PHE A 15 -25.32 16.60 -12.85
CA PHE A 15 -24.77 15.36 -12.23
C PHE A 15 -23.76 14.58 -13.09
N LEU A 16 -23.16 15.21 -14.11
CA LEU A 16 -22.11 14.58 -14.92
C LEU A 16 -20.81 15.39 -14.89
N LEU A 17 -20.35 15.76 -13.69
CA LEU A 17 -18.93 16.01 -13.51
C LEU A 17 -18.29 14.66 -13.15
N PRO A 18 -17.65 13.95 -14.09
CA PRO A 18 -16.63 13.00 -13.68
C PRO A 18 -15.61 13.84 -12.92
N GLY A 19 -15.60 13.72 -11.60
CA GLY A 19 -14.49 14.19 -10.82
C GLY A 19 -13.28 13.46 -11.37
N SER A 20 -12.46 14.15 -12.16
CA SER A 20 -11.13 13.68 -12.51
C SER A 20 -10.40 13.51 -11.21
N ALA A 21 -10.43 12.31 -10.64
CA ALA A 21 -9.44 11.89 -9.69
C ALA A 21 -8.12 12.10 -10.43
N ASN A 22 -7.39 13.16 -10.08
CA ASN A 22 -6.02 13.31 -10.55
C ASN A 22 -5.27 12.11 -9.98
N ALA A 23 -5.17 11.05 -10.78
CA ALA A 23 -4.30 9.95 -10.49
C ALA A 23 -2.91 10.57 -10.42
N VAL A 24 -2.39 10.68 -9.20
CA VAL A 24 -0.99 11.07 -9.00
C VAL A 24 -0.16 10.12 -9.85
N GLU A 25 0.68 10.68 -10.72
CA GLU A 25 1.61 9.88 -11.51
C GLU A 25 2.50 9.09 -10.55
N LEU A 26 2.42 7.76 -10.64
CA LEU A 26 3.19 6.85 -9.79
C LEU A 26 4.65 6.70 -10.29
N ASP A 27 4.98 7.30 -11.42
CA ASP A 27 6.28 7.29 -12.11
C ASP A 27 7.43 7.88 -11.28
N LYS A 28 7.12 8.61 -10.20
CA LYS A 28 8.10 9.18 -9.26
C LYS A 28 8.14 8.43 -7.93
N LEU A 29 7.20 7.53 -7.68
CA LEU A 29 7.09 6.83 -6.40
C LEU A 29 8.21 5.79 -6.24
N LYS A 30 8.99 5.92 -5.16
CA LYS A 30 9.99 4.95 -4.75
C LYS A 30 9.40 3.95 -3.77
N VAL A 31 9.29 2.70 -4.20
CA VAL A 31 8.70 1.61 -3.44
C VAL A 31 9.78 0.62 -3.00
N LEU A 32 9.81 0.33 -1.70
CA LEU A 32 10.56 -0.80 -1.16
C LEU A 32 9.63 -1.98 -0.93
N TYR A 33 9.80 -3.05 -1.69
CA TYR A 33 9.07 -4.31 -1.52
C TYR A 33 9.85 -5.28 -0.61
N LEU A 34 9.23 -5.66 0.51
CA LEU A 34 9.75 -6.62 1.47
C LEU A 34 8.98 -7.93 1.32
N GLY A 35 9.64 -8.99 0.88
CA GLY A 35 9.01 -10.31 0.74
C GLY A 35 10.00 -11.46 0.80
N ASP A 36 9.51 -12.67 0.61
CA ASP A 36 10.34 -13.88 0.59
C ASP A 36 10.95 -14.05 -0.82
N GLN A 37 12.20 -13.60 -0.97
CA GLN A 37 12.93 -13.60 -2.24
C GLN A 37 13.06 -15.02 -2.81
N GLY A 38 13.04 -15.13 -4.15
CA GLY A 38 13.11 -16.41 -4.86
C GLY A 38 11.77 -17.16 -4.97
N THR A 39 10.70 -16.69 -4.33
CA THR A 39 9.36 -17.25 -4.49
C THR A 39 8.64 -16.70 -5.72
N ALA A 40 7.74 -17.49 -6.31
CA ALA A 40 6.90 -17.06 -7.44
C ALA A 40 6.04 -15.84 -7.07
N ARG A 41 5.55 -15.77 -5.82
CA ARG A 41 4.79 -14.65 -5.30
C ARG A 41 5.61 -13.36 -5.29
N ALA A 42 6.83 -13.40 -4.77
CA ALA A 42 7.71 -12.23 -4.74
C ALA A 42 8.09 -11.75 -6.14
N GLN A 43 8.35 -12.68 -7.07
CA GLN A 43 8.62 -12.34 -8.47
C GLN A 43 7.43 -11.64 -9.12
N HIS A 44 6.21 -12.15 -8.89
CA HIS A 44 5.00 -11.58 -9.45
C HIS A 44 4.72 -10.16 -8.93
N PHE A 45 4.81 -9.93 -7.62
CA PHE A 45 4.63 -8.60 -7.04
C PHE A 45 5.71 -7.62 -7.46
N ALA A 46 6.99 -8.01 -7.40
CA ALA A 46 8.09 -7.15 -7.83
C ALA A 46 7.98 -6.81 -9.32
N GLY A 47 7.59 -7.78 -10.16
CA GLY A 47 7.34 -7.57 -11.59
C GLY A 47 6.19 -6.60 -11.85
N PHE A 48 5.06 -6.78 -11.16
CA PHE A 48 3.94 -5.85 -11.23
C PHE A 48 4.35 -4.43 -10.84
N LEU A 49 5.05 -4.24 -9.71
CA LEU A 49 5.45 -2.92 -9.24
C LEU A 49 6.39 -2.23 -10.23
N LYS A 50 7.40 -2.94 -10.76
CA LYS A 50 8.38 -2.38 -11.71
C LYS A 50 7.75 -1.80 -12.98
N LEU A 51 6.55 -2.27 -13.36
CA LEU A 51 5.82 -1.76 -14.51
C LEU A 51 4.95 -0.54 -14.19
N ASN A 52 4.63 -0.31 -12.92
CA ASN A 52 3.58 0.62 -12.50
C ASN A 52 4.06 1.78 -11.62
N VAL A 53 5.29 1.74 -11.11
CA VAL A 53 5.86 2.82 -10.27
C VAL A 53 7.27 3.21 -10.71
N GLY A 54 7.73 4.38 -10.27
CA GLY A 54 9.00 4.96 -10.69
C GLY A 54 10.24 4.15 -10.34
N CYS A 55 10.31 3.67 -9.10
CA CYS A 55 11.45 2.88 -8.64
C CYS A 55 10.97 1.78 -7.70
N VAL A 56 11.50 0.57 -7.88
CA VAL A 56 11.21 -0.57 -7.03
C VAL A 56 12.50 -1.27 -6.66
N GLU A 57 12.75 -1.38 -5.36
CA GLU A 57 13.71 -2.33 -4.83
C GLU A 57 12.95 -3.46 -4.13
N ALA A 58 13.38 -4.70 -4.40
CA ALA A 58 12.84 -5.89 -3.77
C ALA A 58 13.91 -6.52 -2.89
N VAL A 59 13.66 -6.58 -1.59
CA VAL A 59 14.60 -7.15 -0.61
C VAL A 59 13.96 -8.28 0.18
N SER A 60 14.81 -9.09 0.82
CA SER A 60 14.35 -10.16 1.70
C SER A 60 13.80 -9.57 3.00
N ARG A 61 12.57 -9.94 3.35
CA ARG A 61 11.95 -9.62 4.64
C ARG A 61 12.80 -10.05 5.84
N VAL A 62 13.56 -11.14 5.71
CA VAL A 62 14.35 -11.73 6.81
C VAL A 62 15.64 -10.96 7.08
N THR A 63 16.28 -10.43 6.03
CA THR A 63 17.57 -9.72 6.15
C THR A 63 17.43 -8.20 6.10
N PHE A 64 16.21 -7.71 5.91
CA PHE A 64 15.90 -6.28 5.88
C PHE A 64 16.21 -5.60 7.21
N LYS A 65 16.74 -4.38 7.12
CA LYS A 65 16.96 -3.47 8.24
C LYS A 65 16.15 -2.19 8.03
N PRO A 66 15.48 -1.65 9.06
CA PRO A 66 14.60 -0.48 8.94
C PRO A 66 15.23 0.73 8.23
N GLU A 67 16.52 0.96 8.43
CA GLU A 67 17.26 2.09 7.85
C GLU A 67 17.33 2.02 6.32
N GLN A 68 17.21 0.83 5.74
CA GLN A 68 17.13 0.66 4.28
C GLN A 68 15.86 1.30 3.69
N ALA A 69 14.83 1.56 4.50
CA ALA A 69 13.61 2.22 4.03
C ALA A 69 13.75 3.74 3.93
N ASP A 70 14.85 4.34 4.40
CA ASP A 70 15.00 5.80 4.49
C ASP A 70 14.96 6.48 3.13
N GLU A 71 15.49 5.83 2.09
CA GLU A 71 15.55 6.35 0.72
C GLU A 71 14.25 6.16 -0.09
N PHE A 72 13.25 5.48 0.48
CA PHE A 72 12.00 5.12 -0.17
C PHE A 72 10.81 5.89 0.43
N ASP A 73 9.79 6.10 -0.41
CA ASP A 73 8.56 6.82 -0.06
C ASP A 73 7.56 5.91 0.66
N VAL A 74 7.46 4.65 0.19
CA VAL A 74 6.49 3.67 0.68
C VAL A 74 7.14 2.29 0.82
N VAL A 75 6.80 1.58 1.89
CA VAL A 75 7.19 0.18 2.10
C VAL A 75 6.00 -0.74 1.86
N LEU A 76 6.16 -1.75 1.02
CA LEU A 76 5.21 -2.84 0.82
C LEU A 76 5.70 -4.06 1.58
N LEU A 77 5.00 -4.47 2.64
CA LEU A 77 5.33 -5.69 3.39
C LEU A 77 4.44 -6.85 2.92
N ASP A 78 5.05 -7.83 2.25
CA ASP A 78 4.47 -9.14 1.99
C ASP A 78 4.92 -10.13 3.07
N TRP A 79 3.97 -10.56 3.89
CA TRP A 79 4.22 -11.54 4.94
C TRP A 79 3.09 -12.58 4.94
N PRO A 80 3.28 -13.71 4.24
CA PRO A 80 2.25 -14.72 4.08
C PRO A 80 1.94 -15.43 5.41
N GLN A 81 0.76 -16.03 5.50
CA GLN A 81 0.41 -16.94 6.58
C GLN A 81 1.07 -18.30 6.33
N SER A 82 1.92 -18.71 7.25
CA SER A 82 2.59 -20.02 7.26
C SER A 82 2.99 -20.37 8.69
N ASP A 83 3.36 -21.62 8.97
CA ASP A 83 3.88 -22.00 10.29
C ASP A 83 5.18 -21.25 10.60
N LEU A 84 6.06 -21.06 9.60
CA LEU A 84 7.24 -20.21 9.71
C LEU A 84 6.88 -18.77 10.09
N ALA A 85 5.83 -18.20 9.50
CA ALA A 85 5.38 -16.85 9.85
C ALA A 85 4.80 -16.77 11.27
N ARG A 86 4.16 -17.85 11.76
CA ARG A 86 3.66 -17.95 13.14
C ARG A 86 4.79 -17.98 14.16
N ASP A 87 5.92 -18.59 13.83
CA ASP A 87 7.10 -18.61 14.68
C ASP A 87 7.88 -17.29 14.59
N ASP A 88 8.04 -16.74 13.38
CA ASP A 88 8.72 -15.46 13.15
C ASP A 88 8.05 -14.31 13.92
N ARG A 89 6.70 -14.27 13.93
CA ARG A 89 5.93 -13.23 14.64
C ARG A 89 6.02 -13.32 16.18
N LEU A 90 6.68 -14.35 16.72
CA LEU A 90 7.01 -14.41 18.15
C LEU A 90 8.35 -13.75 18.48
N ARG A 91 9.19 -13.50 17.47
CA ARG A 91 10.54 -12.95 17.65
C ARG A 91 10.57 -11.43 17.46
N ARG A 92 10.37 -10.95 16.24
CA ARG A 92 10.50 -9.52 15.90
C ARG A 92 9.72 -9.19 14.63
N ALA A 93 9.21 -7.96 14.54
CA ALA A 93 8.59 -7.46 13.32
C ALA A 93 9.69 -7.14 12.30
N PRO A 94 9.52 -7.49 11.02
CA PRO A 94 10.46 -7.10 9.97
C PRO A 94 10.72 -5.59 9.92
N LEU A 95 9.70 -4.80 10.25
CA LEU A 95 9.76 -3.34 10.26
C LEU A 95 10.38 -2.74 11.54
N GLY A 96 10.87 -3.57 12.46
CA GLY A 96 11.40 -3.11 13.74
C GLY A 96 10.31 -2.72 14.75
N ASP A 97 10.67 -1.84 15.70
CA ASP A 97 9.78 -1.45 16.79
C ASP A 97 8.68 -0.50 16.30
N ARG A 98 7.43 -0.77 16.70
CA ARG A 98 6.27 0.03 16.30
C ARG A 98 6.47 1.53 16.56
N ALA A 99 7.03 1.89 17.70
CA ALA A 99 7.21 3.29 18.10
C ALA A 99 8.26 4.04 17.27
N ALA A 100 9.20 3.31 16.66
CA ALA A 100 10.25 3.88 15.82
C ALA A 100 9.88 3.90 14.33
N TRP A 101 8.87 3.12 13.92
CA TRP A 101 8.47 3.01 12.52
C TRP A 101 7.57 4.16 12.09
N THR A 102 8.02 4.93 11.09
CA THR A 102 7.32 6.13 10.58
C THR A 102 6.98 6.06 9.09
N LYS A 103 7.53 5.07 8.36
CA LYS A 103 7.37 4.98 6.91
C LYS A 103 5.96 4.56 6.53
N PRO A 104 5.30 5.23 5.55
CA PRO A 104 4.04 4.76 4.98
C PRO A 104 4.17 3.30 4.54
N THR A 105 3.23 2.46 4.99
CA THR A 105 3.33 1.00 4.79
C THR A 105 2.04 0.42 4.24
N VAL A 106 2.17 -0.36 3.17
CA VAL A 106 1.10 -1.20 2.61
C VAL A 106 1.34 -2.64 3.02
N LEU A 107 0.32 -3.29 3.58
CA LEU A 107 0.40 -4.65 4.10
C LEU A 107 -0.30 -5.62 3.15
N LEU A 108 0.43 -6.60 2.65
CA LEU A 108 -0.06 -7.56 1.67
C LEU A 108 -0.40 -8.90 2.33
N GLY A 109 -1.59 -9.41 2.05
CA GLY A 109 -2.09 -10.66 2.63
C GLY A 109 -2.15 -10.60 4.16
N SER A 110 -1.55 -11.58 4.82
CA SER A 110 -1.58 -11.74 6.28
C SER A 110 -0.61 -10.83 7.04
N ALA A 111 0.09 -9.92 6.36
CA ALA A 111 1.02 -8.98 6.98
C ALA A 111 0.36 -8.09 8.04
N GLY A 112 -0.91 -7.69 7.81
CA GLY A 112 -1.72 -6.96 8.80
C GLY A 112 -1.82 -7.69 10.13
N LEU A 113 -2.33 -8.91 10.10
CA LEU A 113 -2.45 -9.77 11.27
C LEU A 113 -1.09 -10.05 11.93
N ASN A 114 -0.07 -10.39 11.14
CA ASN A 114 1.24 -10.75 11.68
C ASN A 114 1.90 -9.57 12.41
N LEU A 115 1.83 -8.36 11.85
CA LEU A 115 2.28 -7.15 12.54
C LEU A 115 1.43 -6.82 13.77
N ALA A 116 0.11 -6.96 13.68
CA ALA A 116 -0.78 -6.69 14.80
C ALA A 116 -0.43 -7.55 16.03
N VAL A 117 -0.12 -8.83 15.79
CA VAL A 117 0.33 -9.78 16.82
C VAL A 117 1.68 -9.36 17.41
N VAL A 118 2.71 -9.12 16.58
CA VAL A 118 4.05 -8.75 17.08
C VAL A 118 4.03 -7.44 17.85
N TRP A 119 3.38 -6.42 17.28
CA TRP A 119 3.31 -5.09 17.86
C TRP A 119 2.28 -4.98 18.99
N LYS A 120 1.60 -6.09 19.34
CA LYS A 120 0.63 -6.17 20.44
C LYS A 120 -0.44 -5.08 20.36
N VAL A 121 -0.95 -4.85 19.16
CA VAL A 121 -1.95 -3.80 18.90
C VAL A 121 -3.24 -4.15 19.64
N ARG A 122 -3.68 -3.29 20.57
CA ARG A 122 -4.92 -3.49 21.31
C ARG A 122 -6.12 -3.08 20.44
N GLY A 123 -7.02 -4.02 20.17
CA GLY A 123 -8.32 -3.72 19.54
C GLY A 123 -8.45 -3.97 18.04
N GLY A 124 -7.94 -5.08 17.48
CA GLY A 124 -8.45 -5.51 16.16
C GLY A 124 -7.68 -6.60 15.43
N SER A 125 -8.42 -7.34 14.60
CA SER A 125 -7.94 -8.08 13.43
C SER A 125 -8.39 -7.35 12.17
N GLY A 126 -7.50 -7.26 11.18
CA GLY A 126 -7.77 -6.87 9.79
C GLY A 126 -7.18 -7.89 8.83
#